data_AF-A0A8T3NMR8-F1
#
_entry.id   AF-A0A8T3NMR8-F1
#
_cell.length_a   1.000
_cell.length_b   1.000
_cell.length_c   1.000
_cell.angle_alpha   90.00
_cell.angle_beta   90.00
_cell.angle_gamma   90.00
#
_symmetry.space_group_name_H-M   'P 1'
#
loop_
_entity.id
_entity.type
_entity.pdbx_description
1 polymer ?
#
loop_
_entity_poly.entity_id
_entity_poly.type
_entity_poly.pdbx_seq_one_letter_code
_entity_poly.pdbx_strand_id
1 'polypeptide(L)'
;MTSRTVRMERLLDASPARVYRAWSDPDALTSWFPSEVEGSLAPGGRTSLVWPEQTIWWEVTQAEPDRHFRFRWPWLAGDSLRTEVTVSLSPRGFGSRLLLTDGPFDMDQPGQLDAWAECVEGWSEALANLRATLDFSVDLRHVRGRMGAGPR
;
A
#
# COMPACT_ATOMS: atom_id res chain seq x y z
N MET A 1 -10.55 25.43 1.28
CA MET A 1 -10.28 24.06 0.81
C MET A 1 -8.79 23.85 0.79
N THR A 2 -8.26 23.51 1.97
CA THR A 2 -6.84 23.19 2.16
C THR A 2 -6.70 21.68 1.99
N SER A 3 -6.36 21.21 0.79
CA SER A 3 -6.18 19.77 0.54
C SER A 3 -4.73 19.32 0.75
N ARG A 4 -4.53 18.12 1.29
CA ARG A 4 -3.22 17.46 1.42
C ARG A 4 -3.18 16.14 0.64
N THR A 5 -1.98 15.77 0.22
CA THR A 5 -1.69 14.47 -0.39
C THR A 5 -0.47 13.90 0.31
N VAL A 6 -0.57 12.66 0.76
CA VAL A 6 0.59 11.92 1.27
C VAL A 6 1.49 11.59 0.10
N ARG A 7 2.80 11.80 0.26
CA ARG A 7 3.81 11.49 -0.74
C ARG A 7 4.98 10.80 -0.07
N MET A 8 5.29 9.58 -0.48
CA MET A 8 6.38 8.79 0.07
C MET A 8 7.26 8.21 -1.02
N GLU A 9 8.56 8.17 -0.76
CA GLU A 9 9.54 7.61 -1.68
C GLU A 9 10.35 6.51 -1.01
N ARG A 10 10.62 5.44 -1.76
CA ARG A 10 11.56 4.39 -1.37
C ARG A 10 12.52 4.08 -2.52
N LEU A 11 13.78 3.87 -2.13
CA LEU A 11 14.79 3.30 -2.99
C LEU A 11 14.86 1.80 -2.68
N LEU A 12 14.72 0.98 -3.72
CA LEU A 12 14.64 -0.47 -3.63
C LEU A 12 15.76 -1.06 -4.50
N ASP A 13 16.35 -2.16 -4.04
CA ASP A 13 17.34 -2.91 -4.82
C ASP A 13 16.66 -3.84 -5.84
N ALA A 14 15.37 -4.12 -5.66
CA ALA A 14 14.52 -4.80 -6.63
C ALA A 14 14.27 -3.97 -7.91
N SER A 15 14.22 -4.67 -9.05
CA SER A 15 13.89 -4.08 -10.36
C SER A 15 12.44 -3.56 -10.40
N PRO A 16 12.11 -2.60 -11.29
CA PRO A 16 10.75 -2.09 -11.43
C PRO A 16 9.71 -3.20 -11.67
N ALA A 17 10.05 -4.22 -12.45
CA ALA A 17 9.16 -5.36 -12.70
C ALA A 17 8.85 -6.18 -11.45
N ARG A 18 9.85 -6.42 -10.59
CA ARG A 18 9.65 -7.12 -9.33
C ARG A 18 8.81 -6.29 -8.36
N VAL A 19 9.04 -4.98 -8.30
CA VAL A 19 8.24 -4.07 -7.47
C VAL A 19 6.80 -4.00 -7.98
N TYR A 20 6.58 -3.88 -9.30
CA TYR A 20 5.25 -3.88 -9.90
C TYR A 20 4.48 -5.15 -9.55
N ARG A 21 5.12 -6.33 -9.71
CA ARG A 21 4.51 -7.61 -9.34
C ARG A 21 4.07 -7.64 -7.87
N ALA A 22 4.83 -7.05 -6.96
CA ALA A 22 4.47 -6.98 -5.53
C ALA A 22 3.15 -6.24 -5.25
N TRP A 23 2.66 -5.43 -6.20
CA TRP A 23 1.36 -4.75 -6.14
C TRP A 23 0.28 -5.42 -6.98
N SER A 24 0.64 -6.04 -8.12
CA SER A 24 -0.33 -6.54 -9.09
C SER A 24 -0.62 -8.05 -9.00
N ASP A 25 0.14 -8.80 -8.20
CA ASP A 25 0.02 -10.25 -8.01
C ASP A 25 -0.49 -10.52 -6.58
N PRO A 26 -1.64 -11.20 -6.40
CA PRO A 26 -2.21 -11.48 -5.07
C PRO A 26 -1.25 -12.20 -4.11
N ASP A 27 -0.52 -13.21 -4.59
CA ASP A 27 0.41 -13.99 -3.78
C ASP A 27 1.60 -13.13 -3.37
N ALA A 28 2.09 -12.27 -4.27
CA ALA A 28 3.14 -11.32 -3.94
C ALA A 28 2.65 -10.25 -2.96
N LEU A 29 1.43 -9.74 -3.10
CA LEU A 29 0.86 -8.71 -2.23
C LEU A 29 0.67 -9.22 -0.79
N THR A 30 0.14 -10.43 -0.64
CA THR A 30 -0.06 -11.08 0.68
C THR A 30 1.24 -11.34 1.43
N SER A 31 2.40 -11.33 0.76
CA SER A 31 3.71 -11.51 1.41
C SER A 31 4.22 -10.31 2.21
N TRP A 32 3.60 -9.13 2.09
CA TRP A 32 4.05 -7.92 2.80
C TRP A 32 2.93 -6.97 3.25
N PHE A 33 1.73 -7.07 2.68
CA PHE A 33 0.63 -6.12 2.94
C PHE A 33 -0.57 -6.75 3.67
N PRO A 34 -1.63 -7.29 3.03
CA PRO A 34 -2.71 -7.99 3.74
C PRO A 34 -2.33 -9.43 4.07
N SER A 35 -3.14 -10.08 4.90
CA SER A 35 -3.07 -11.52 5.15
C SER A 35 -3.66 -12.33 4.00
N GLU A 36 -4.73 -11.83 3.38
CA GLU A 36 -5.41 -12.48 2.27
C GLU A 36 -5.94 -11.44 1.27
N VAL A 37 -6.08 -11.88 0.01
CA VAL A 37 -6.63 -11.10 -1.10
C VAL A 37 -7.76 -11.91 -1.73
N GLU A 38 -8.98 -11.38 -1.68
CA GLU A 38 -10.15 -12.02 -2.28
C GLU A 38 -10.52 -11.31 -3.59
N GLY A 39 -10.23 -11.96 -4.72
CA GLY A 39 -10.55 -11.48 -6.07
C GLY A 39 -9.31 -11.26 -6.94
N SER A 40 -9.45 -10.42 -7.97
CA SER A 40 -8.38 -10.11 -8.93
C SER A 40 -7.89 -8.68 -8.77
N LEU A 41 -6.57 -8.46 -8.90
CA LEU A 41 -5.94 -7.13 -8.94
C LEU A 41 -5.86 -6.55 -10.36
N ALA A 42 -6.76 -6.98 -11.25
CA ALA A 42 -6.89 -6.45 -12.59
C ALA A 42 -7.69 -5.13 -12.60
N PRO A 43 -7.39 -4.20 -13.53
CA PRO A 43 -8.15 -2.96 -13.68
C PRO A 43 -9.65 -3.19 -13.83
N GLY A 44 -10.46 -2.40 -13.12
CA GLY A 44 -11.92 -2.49 -13.09
C GLY A 44 -12.47 -3.56 -12.14
N GLY A 45 -11.59 -4.35 -11.49
CA GLY A 45 -11.98 -5.29 -10.45
C GLY A 45 -12.06 -4.61 -9.07
N ARG A 46 -13.10 -4.95 -8.30
CA ARG A 46 -13.14 -4.67 -6.86
C ARG A 46 -12.64 -5.91 -6.12
N THR A 47 -11.59 -5.74 -5.32
CA THR A 47 -10.94 -6.80 -4.55
C THR A 47 -11.09 -6.50 -3.06
N SER A 48 -11.22 -7.52 -2.22
CA SER A 48 -11.14 -7.35 -0.77
C SER A 48 -9.74 -7.69 -0.27
N LEU A 49 -9.18 -6.82 0.55
CA LEU A 49 -7.94 -7.02 1.28
C LEU A 49 -8.28 -7.32 2.73
N VAL A 50 -7.78 -8.44 3.26
CA VAL A 50 -8.15 -8.95 4.58
C VAL A 50 -6.95 -8.88 5.53
N TRP A 51 -7.16 -8.26 6.68
CA TRP A 51 -6.29 -8.28 7.85
C TRP A 51 -7.06 -8.93 9.03
N PRO A 52 -6.38 -9.38 10.10
CA PRO A 52 -7.06 -10.05 11.21
C PRO A 52 -8.16 -9.22 11.87
N GLU A 53 -8.00 -7.89 11.91
CA GLU A 53 -8.93 -6.96 12.56
C GLU A 53 -9.93 -6.32 11.60
N GLN A 54 -9.69 -6.36 10.28
CA GLN A 54 -10.50 -5.61 9.31
C GLN A 54 -10.39 -6.15 7.88
N THR A 55 -11.45 -5.88 7.10
CA THR A 55 -11.46 -6.10 5.65
C THR A 55 -11.73 -4.78 4.95
N ILE A 56 -10.88 -4.42 3.98
CA ILE A 56 -10.99 -3.19 3.21
C ILE A 56 -11.10 -3.55 1.73
N TRP A 57 -12.02 -2.91 1.01
CA TRP A 57 -12.06 -3.04 -0.45
C TRP A 57 -11.02 -2.14 -1.11
N TRP A 58 -10.46 -2.60 -2.22
CA TRP A 58 -9.74 -1.74 -3.16
C TRP A 58 -10.31 -1.91 -4.57
N GLU A 59 -10.12 -0.92 -5.43
CA GLU A 59 -10.50 -0.98 -6.84
C GLU A 59 -9.31 -0.55 -7.68
N VAL A 60 -8.78 -1.44 -8.51
CA VAL A 60 -7.66 -1.10 -9.40
C VAL A 60 -8.19 -0.27 -10.56
N THR A 61 -7.69 0.96 -10.68
CA THR A 61 -8.13 1.90 -11.73
C THR A 61 -7.21 1.86 -12.94
N GLN A 62 -5.91 1.63 -12.74
CA GLN A 62 -4.93 1.56 -13.81
C GLN A 62 -3.76 0.67 -13.39
N ALA A 63 -3.31 -0.20 -14.30
CA ALA A 63 -2.16 -1.06 -14.11
C ALA A 63 -1.29 -1.04 -15.37
N GLU A 64 -0.14 -0.35 -15.29
CA GLU A 64 0.87 -0.27 -16.34
C GLU A 64 2.11 -1.04 -15.89
N PRO A 65 2.41 -2.20 -16.50
CA PRO A 65 3.55 -3.01 -16.13
C PRO A 65 4.83 -2.20 -15.98
N ASP A 66 5.52 -2.44 -14.86
CA ASP A 66 6.83 -1.88 -14.50
C ASP A 66 6.88 -0.35 -14.32
N ARG A 67 5.72 0.33 -14.41
CA ARG A 67 5.63 1.81 -14.39
C ARG A 67 4.67 2.34 -13.34
N HIS A 68 3.39 1.96 -13.41
CA HIS A 68 2.38 2.52 -12.52
C HIS A 68 1.35 1.49 -12.08
N PHE A 69 0.95 1.56 -10.82
CA PHE A 69 -0.18 0.84 -10.28
C PHE A 69 -1.07 1.81 -9.50
N ARG A 70 -2.33 1.92 -9.88
CA ARG A 70 -3.29 2.87 -9.30
C ARG A 70 -4.54 2.16 -8.83
N PHE A 71 -5.01 2.55 -7.66
CA PHE A 71 -6.22 2.00 -7.08
C PHE A 71 -6.92 3.02 -6.19
N ARG A 72 -8.21 2.79 -5.93
CA ARG A 72 -9.01 3.53 -4.97
C ARG A 72 -9.31 2.67 -3.77
N TRP A 73 -9.37 3.30 -2.60
CA TRP A 73 -9.75 2.64 -1.36
C TRP A 73 -10.32 3.64 -0.34
N PRO A 74 -11.04 3.17 0.69
CA PRO A 74 -11.65 4.02 1.69
C PRO A 74 -10.71 4.27 2.89
N TRP A 75 -10.82 5.44 3.49
CA TRP A 75 -10.18 5.78 4.78
C TRP A 75 -11.17 5.96 5.93
N LEU A 76 -12.40 6.35 5.64
CA LEU A 76 -13.44 6.56 6.64
C LEU A 76 -14.59 5.58 6.47
N ALA A 77 -15.28 5.30 7.58
CA ALA A 77 -16.45 4.43 7.60
C ALA A 77 -17.53 4.88 6.61
N GLY A 78 -18.27 3.91 6.07
CA GLY A 78 -19.29 4.14 5.05
C GLY A 78 -18.73 4.67 3.73
N ASP A 79 -17.41 4.53 3.52
CA ASP A 79 -16.67 5.07 2.38
C ASP A 79 -16.85 6.59 2.18
N SER A 80 -17.02 7.32 3.28
CA SER A 80 -17.25 8.78 3.28
C SER A 80 -16.01 9.57 2.85
N LEU A 81 -14.82 8.96 2.95
CA LEU A 81 -13.59 9.41 2.32
C LEU A 81 -12.99 8.25 1.53
N ARG A 82 -12.79 8.48 0.23
CA ARG A 82 -12.07 7.59 -0.67
C ARG A 82 -10.97 8.40 -1.34
N THR A 83 -9.80 7.82 -1.45
CA THR A 83 -8.66 8.45 -2.12
C THR A 83 -8.17 7.59 -3.28
N GLU A 84 -7.37 8.19 -4.15
CA GLU A 84 -6.68 7.47 -5.20
C GLU A 84 -5.20 7.34 -4.83
N VAL A 85 -4.74 6.10 -4.77
CA VAL A 85 -3.34 5.78 -4.53
C VAL A 85 -2.67 5.57 -5.88
N THR A 86 -1.53 6.22 -6.09
CA THR A 86 -0.67 6.00 -7.25
C THR A 86 0.70 5.55 -6.80
N VAL A 87 1.08 4.35 -7.22
CA VAL A 87 2.43 3.81 -7.10
C VAL A 87 3.12 4.02 -8.42
N SER A 88 4.17 4.82 -8.45
CA SER A 88 4.99 5.11 -9.63
C SER A 88 6.38 4.51 -9.47
N LEU A 89 6.87 3.84 -10.50
CA LEU A 89 8.14 3.14 -10.52
C LEU A 89 9.04 3.73 -11.60
N SER A 90 10.29 3.94 -11.24
CA SER A 90 11.33 4.37 -12.19
C SER A 90 12.61 3.56 -11.97
N PRO A 91 13.31 3.16 -13.05
CA PRO A 91 14.60 2.47 -12.92
C PRO A 91 15.63 3.32 -12.17
N ARG A 92 16.46 2.67 -11.36
CA ARG A 92 17.61 3.28 -10.69
C ARG A 92 18.74 2.26 -10.62
N GLY A 93 19.70 2.35 -11.55
CA GLY A 93 20.77 1.34 -11.64
C GLY A 93 20.17 -0.06 -11.84
N PHE A 94 20.56 -1.01 -10.98
CA PHE A 94 19.98 -2.36 -10.97
C PHE A 94 18.64 -2.46 -10.20
N GLY A 95 18.28 -1.43 -9.44
CA GLY A 95 17.06 -1.38 -8.64
C GLY A 95 16.04 -0.39 -9.18
N SER A 96 15.22 0.15 -8.28
CA SER A 96 14.15 1.07 -8.64
C SER A 96 13.90 2.13 -7.57
N ARG A 97 13.26 3.21 -8.00
CA ARG A 97 12.65 4.22 -7.13
C ARG A 97 11.14 4.04 -7.21
N LEU A 98 10.53 3.80 -6.06
CA LEU A 98 9.08 3.80 -5.87
C LEU A 98 8.67 5.15 -5.29
N LEU A 99 7.64 5.74 -5.89
CA LEU A 99 6.95 6.91 -5.39
C LEU A 99 5.47 6.56 -5.18
N LEU A 100 5.00 6.65 -3.94
CA LEU A 100 3.60 6.49 -3.58
C LEU A 100 2.99 7.87 -3.31
N THR A 101 1.81 8.12 -3.89
CA THR A 101 0.96 9.24 -3.51
C THR A 101 -0.42 8.76 -3.13
N ASP A 102 -1.01 9.33 -2.09
CA ASP A 102 -2.37 9.03 -1.63
C ASP A 102 -3.09 10.33 -1.26
N GLY A 103 -4.28 10.54 -1.83
CA GLY A 103 -5.14 11.68 -1.55
C GLY A 103 -6.13 11.96 -2.68
N PRO A 104 -6.69 13.18 -2.73
CA PRO A 104 -6.52 14.26 -1.77
C PRO A 104 -7.33 14.04 -0.48
N PHE A 105 -6.86 14.64 0.62
CA PHE A 105 -7.56 14.78 1.90
C PHE A 105 -7.90 16.27 2.09
N ASP A 106 -9.18 16.61 2.26
CA ASP A 106 -9.64 17.97 2.56
C ASP A 106 -9.55 18.26 4.07
N MET A 107 -8.61 19.10 4.49
CA MET A 107 -8.36 19.40 5.90
C MET A 107 -9.49 20.19 6.57
N ASP A 108 -10.41 20.75 5.78
CA ASP A 108 -11.57 21.46 6.28
C ASP A 108 -12.73 20.50 6.61
N GLN A 109 -12.61 19.21 6.26
CA GLN A 109 -13.64 18.18 6.50
C GLN A 109 -13.37 17.36 7.77
N PRO A 110 -14.43 17.04 8.56
CA PRO A 110 -14.30 16.22 9.76
C PRO A 110 -13.64 14.86 9.48
N GLY A 111 -12.72 14.45 10.34
CA GLY A 111 -12.04 13.16 10.28
C GLY A 111 -10.94 13.02 9.22
N GLN A 112 -10.83 13.95 8.26
CA GLN A 112 -9.83 13.84 7.19
C GLN A 112 -8.40 14.17 7.65
N LEU A 113 -8.24 14.98 8.70
CA LEU A 113 -6.93 15.22 9.31
C LEU A 113 -6.40 13.95 9.99
N ASP A 114 -7.25 13.25 10.74
CA ASP A 114 -6.90 11.99 11.39
C ASP A 114 -6.64 10.89 10.35
N ALA A 115 -7.52 10.76 9.35
CA ALA A 115 -7.32 9.86 8.22
C ALA A 115 -6.02 10.14 7.45
N TRP A 116 -5.63 11.41 7.30
CA TRP A 116 -4.35 11.77 6.69
C TRP A 116 -3.16 11.32 7.57
N ALA A 117 -3.25 11.46 8.89
CA ALA A 117 -2.22 10.98 9.81
C ALA A 117 -2.11 9.44 9.79
N GLU A 118 -3.24 8.73 9.85
CA GLU A 118 -3.31 7.27 9.70
C GLU A 118 -2.73 6.81 8.35
N CYS A 119 -3.00 7.56 7.28
CA CYS A 119 -2.43 7.31 5.95
C CYS A 119 -0.90 7.43 5.94
N VAL A 120 -0.35 8.45 6.62
CA VAL A 120 1.10 8.60 6.76
C VAL A 120 1.72 7.44 7.54
N GLU A 121 1.10 7.01 8.63
CA GLU A 121 1.63 5.91 9.46
C GLU A 121 1.51 4.56 8.73
N GLY A 122 0.32 4.25 8.21
CA GLY A 122 0.03 3.00 7.51
C GLY A 122 0.90 2.79 6.28
N TRP A 123 1.04 3.80 5.41
CA TRP A 123 1.95 3.67 4.26
C TRP A 123 3.42 3.61 4.65
N SER A 124 3.83 4.28 5.72
CA SER A 124 5.21 4.21 6.20
C SER A 124 5.57 2.79 6.62
N GLU A 125 4.69 2.12 7.38
CA GLU A 125 4.84 0.73 7.79
C GLU A 125 4.77 -0.22 6.59
N ALA A 126 3.74 -0.09 5.75
CA ALA A 126 3.54 -0.95 4.60
C ALA A 126 4.74 -0.90 3.64
N LEU A 127 5.26 0.28 3.32
CA LEU A 127 6.44 0.42 2.46
C LEU A 127 7.73 -0.07 3.10
N ALA A 128 7.83 -0.09 4.44
CA ALA A 128 8.94 -0.73 5.13
C ALA A 128 8.89 -2.26 4.99
N ASN A 129 7.69 -2.85 5.12
CA ASN A 129 7.47 -4.28 4.90
C ASN A 129 7.75 -4.67 3.43
N LEU A 130 7.26 -3.88 2.47
CA LEU A 130 7.55 -4.08 1.04
C LEU A 130 9.05 -4.16 0.80
N ARG A 131 9.82 -3.18 1.31
CA ARG A 131 11.27 -3.16 1.16
C ARG A 131 11.92 -4.38 1.80
N ALA A 132 11.49 -4.76 3.00
CA ALA A 132 12.02 -5.93 3.69
C ALA A 132 11.82 -7.22 2.90
N THR A 133 10.62 -7.40 2.35
CA THR A 133 10.27 -8.55 1.53
C THR A 133 11.02 -8.56 0.19
N LEU A 134 11.17 -7.41 -0.47
CA LEU A 134 11.79 -7.34 -1.79
C LEU A 134 13.31 -7.42 -1.77
N ASP A 135 13.96 -6.67 -0.86
CA ASP A 135 15.42 -6.54 -0.84
C ASP A 135 16.07 -7.61 0.04
N PHE A 136 15.36 -8.10 1.08
CA PHE A 136 15.94 -9.02 2.07
C PHE A 136 15.18 -10.35 2.18
N SER A 137 14.06 -10.52 1.48
CA SER A 137 13.19 -11.71 1.60
C SER A 137 12.71 -11.97 3.04
N VAL A 138 12.48 -10.89 3.80
CA VAL A 138 12.02 -10.93 5.19
C VAL A 138 10.61 -10.35 5.29
N ASP A 139 9.67 -11.12 5.83
CA ASP A 139 8.36 -10.59 6.22
C ASP A 139 8.42 -10.06 7.66
N LEU A 140 8.46 -8.74 7.82
CA LEU A 140 8.53 -8.07 9.11
C LEU A 140 7.24 -8.25 9.95
N ARG A 141 6.09 -8.55 9.34
CA ARG A 141 4.83 -8.79 10.08
C ARG A 141 4.95 -10.05 10.94
N HIS A 142 5.62 -11.08 10.42
CA HIS A 142 5.93 -12.30 11.16
C HIS A 142 7.00 -12.08 12.25
N VAL A 143 7.97 -11.21 12.02
CA VAL A 143 9.02 -10.88 13.00
C VAL A 143 8.44 -10.11 14.20
N ARG A 144 7.55 -9.15 13.95
CA ARG A 144 6.85 -8.38 14.99
C ARG A 144 5.94 -9.25 15.85
N GLY A 145 5.22 -10.21 15.24
CA GLY A 145 4.42 -11.21 15.97
C GLY A 145 5.25 -12.12 16.89
N ARG A 146 6.49 -12.46 16.51
CA ARG A 146 7.42 -13.26 17.34
C ARG A 146 8.02 -12.48 18.52
N MET A 147 8.28 -11.19 18.35
CA MET A 147 8.84 -10.32 19.39
C MET A 147 7.81 -9.92 20.48
N GLY A 148 6.51 -10.05 20.19
CA GLY A 148 5.41 -9.76 21.12
C GLY A 148 5.00 -10.92 22.03
N ALA A 149 5.56 -12.12 21.84
CA ALA A 149 5.26 -13.31 22.65
C ALA A 149 6.30 -13.49 23.79
N GLY A 150 6.42 -12.48 24.66
CA GLY A 150 7.03 -12.64 25.99
C GLY A 150 5.97 -13.11 27.00
N PRO A 151 6.33 -13.91 28.03
CA PRO A 151 5.33 -14.46 28.93
C PRO A 151 4.60 -13.34 29.68
N ARG A 152 3.27 -13.46 29.74
CA ARG A 152 2.41 -12.64 30.61
C ARG A 152 2.70 -12.93 32.07
#